data_AF-A0A2K6WK34-F1
#
_entry.id   AF-A0A2K6WK34-F1
#
_cell.length_a   1.000
_cell.length_b   1.000
_cell.length_c   1.000
_cell.angle_alpha   90.00
_cell.angle_beta   90.00
_cell.angle_gamma   90.00
#
_symmetry.space_group_name_H-M   'P 1'
#
loop_
_entity.id
_entity.type
_entity.pdbx_description
1 polymer ?
#
loop_
_entity_poly.entity_id
_entity_poly.type
_entity_poly.pdbx_seq_one_letter_code
_entity_poly.pdbx_strand_id
1 'polypeptide(L)'
;MKFHFVGGLDCPDWILAEMTSLSKLPVLKFKNWCSSCIECLISGRTEWNDEQLRILNADKTFDDESLKGMLAALTFILEKATKSACSARDLELEMQQLGLPAEHCKQLTKIYAMNLEELKSVLLSNFPRASSLAISSVDAKEEGTGKVYIMNMRTNNHEDVSVMLSDAKLNYLVHELSQAMDVIEPFIRNITSERH
;
A
#
# COMPACT_ATOMS: atom_id res chain seq x y z
N MET A 1 18.46 0.88 4.02
CA MET A 1 18.63 0.47 2.60
C MET A 1 17.30 0.71 1.92
N LYS A 2 17.26 1.36 0.76
CA LYS A 2 15.99 1.67 0.09
C LYS A 2 15.54 0.47 -0.74
N PHE A 3 14.31 0.02 -0.52
CA PHE A 3 13.73 -1.12 -1.22
C PHE A 3 12.62 -0.66 -2.18
N HIS A 4 12.68 -1.10 -3.43
CA HIS A 4 11.72 -0.77 -4.46
C HIS A 4 10.33 -1.31 -4.11
N PHE A 5 10.22 -2.51 -3.51
CA PHE A 5 8.91 -3.09 -3.17
C PHE A 5 8.09 -2.24 -2.18
N VAL A 6 8.72 -1.34 -1.41
CA VAL A 6 8.04 -0.37 -0.52
C VAL A 6 8.13 1.07 -1.04
N GLY A 7 8.39 1.27 -2.33
CA GLY A 7 8.45 2.59 -2.94
C GLY A 7 9.72 3.40 -2.58
N GLY A 8 10.85 2.72 -2.38
CA GLY A 8 12.14 3.36 -2.08
C GLY A 8 12.31 3.78 -0.62
N LEU A 9 11.50 3.21 0.29
CA LEU A 9 11.60 3.38 1.73
C LEU A 9 12.42 2.26 2.38
N ASP A 10 12.74 2.42 3.66
CA ASP A 10 13.28 1.32 4.47
C ASP A 10 12.17 0.29 4.77
N CYS A 11 12.57 -0.97 4.86
CA CYS A 11 11.65 -2.06 5.21
C CYS A 11 11.22 -1.92 6.69
N PRO A 12 9.92 -2.02 7.02
CA PRO A 12 9.46 -1.99 8.40
C PRO A 12 10.05 -3.13 9.24
N ASP A 13 10.42 -2.85 10.49
CA ASP A 13 11.06 -3.84 11.37
C ASP A 13 10.21 -5.08 11.62
N TRP A 14 8.89 -4.93 11.71
CA TRP A 14 7.98 -6.06 11.92
C TRP A 14 7.99 -7.03 10.73
N ILE A 15 8.21 -6.57 9.50
CA ILE A 15 8.38 -7.43 8.32
C ILE A 15 9.67 -8.25 8.45
N LEU A 16 10.76 -7.64 8.95
CA LEU A 16 12.04 -8.32 9.14
C LEU A 16 11.93 -9.45 10.18
N ALA A 17 11.19 -9.21 11.27
CA ALA A 17 10.92 -10.23 12.28
C ALA A 17 10.18 -11.44 11.67
N GLU A 18 9.13 -11.18 10.89
CA GLU A 18 8.36 -12.24 10.22
C GLU A 18 9.16 -12.97 9.13
N MET A 19 10.15 -12.30 8.52
CA MET A 19 10.96 -12.92 7.48
C MET A 19 11.79 -14.10 7.98
N THR A 20 12.25 -13.99 9.23
CA THR A 20 12.95 -15.09 9.91
C THR A 20 12.02 -16.29 10.11
N SER A 21 10.75 -16.06 10.42
CA SER A 21 9.73 -17.11 10.58
C SER A 21 9.36 -17.73 9.23
N LEU A 22 9.13 -16.90 8.21
CA LEU A 22 8.82 -17.34 6.84
C LEU A 22 9.95 -18.18 6.22
N SER A 23 11.21 -17.85 6.52
CA SER A 23 12.38 -18.60 6.02
C SER A 23 12.40 -20.07 6.46
N LYS A 24 11.77 -20.39 7.60
CA LYS A 24 11.72 -21.75 8.17
C LYS A 24 10.61 -22.62 7.58
N LEU A 25 9.69 -22.02 6.82
CA LEU A 25 8.59 -22.75 6.20
C LEU A 25 9.10 -23.68 5.09
N PRO A 26 8.54 -24.89 4.95
CA PRO A 26 8.74 -25.68 3.74
C PRO A 26 8.31 -24.90 2.49
N VAL A 27 9.11 -24.95 1.43
CA VAL A 27 8.91 -24.16 0.19
C VAL A 27 7.51 -24.35 -0.41
N LEU A 28 6.97 -25.57 -0.36
CA LEU A 28 5.61 -25.86 -0.86
C LEU A 28 4.52 -25.19 -0.01
N LYS A 29 4.67 -25.17 1.33
CA LYS A 29 3.73 -24.51 2.24
C LYS A 29 3.78 -23.00 2.03
N PHE A 30 4.98 -22.44 1.92
CA PHE A 30 5.20 -21.03 1.59
C PHE A 30 4.53 -20.64 0.26
N LYS A 31 4.72 -21.44 -0.80
CA LYS A 31 4.07 -21.23 -2.10
C LYS A 31 2.54 -21.17 -1.98
N ASN A 32 1.95 -22.10 -1.22
CA ASN A 32 0.50 -22.12 -1.00
C ASN A 32 0.04 -20.87 -0.24
N TRP A 33 0.78 -20.45 0.79
CA TRP A 33 0.47 -19.23 1.54
C TRP A 33 0.54 -17.98 0.65
N CYS A 34 1.56 -17.85 -0.20
CA CYS A 34 1.62 -16.75 -1.17
C CYS A 34 0.39 -16.74 -2.09
N SER A 35 -0.06 -17.91 -2.56
CA SER A 35 -1.25 -18.01 -3.42
C SER A 35 -2.51 -17.57 -2.67
N SER A 36 -2.68 -18.00 -1.41
CA SER A 36 -3.81 -17.58 -0.57
C SER A 36 -3.77 -16.08 -0.23
N CYS A 37 -2.59 -15.48 -0.04
CA CYS A 37 -2.44 -14.04 0.14
C CYS A 37 -2.88 -13.26 -1.11
N ILE A 38 -2.51 -13.73 -2.30
CA ILE A 38 -2.97 -13.16 -3.57
C ILE A 38 -4.50 -13.23 -3.67
N GLU A 39 -5.10 -14.40 -3.42
CA GLU A 39 -6.55 -14.56 -3.43
C GLU A 39 -7.23 -13.62 -2.43
N CYS A 40 -6.64 -13.42 -1.25
CA CYS A 40 -7.11 -12.48 -0.25
C CYS A 40 -7.13 -11.05 -0.79
N LEU A 41 -6.02 -10.60 -1.40
CA LEU A 41 -5.90 -9.28 -1.99
C LEU A 41 -6.89 -9.07 -3.15
N ILE A 42 -7.03 -10.05 -4.04
CA ILE A 42 -7.95 -9.99 -5.19
C ILE A 42 -9.40 -9.90 -4.71
N SER A 43 -9.77 -10.67 -3.68
CA SER A 43 -11.12 -10.61 -3.11
C SER A 43 -11.41 -9.36 -2.27
N GLY A 44 -10.41 -8.48 -2.07
CA GLY A 44 -10.54 -7.30 -1.20
C GLY A 44 -10.77 -7.64 0.27
N ARG A 45 -10.32 -8.81 0.74
CA ARG A 45 -10.44 -9.22 2.13
C ARG A 45 -9.33 -8.61 2.98
N THR A 46 -9.69 -8.10 4.16
CA THR A 46 -8.77 -7.51 5.13
C THR A 46 -8.44 -8.44 6.29
N GLU A 47 -9.21 -9.52 6.48
CA GLU A 47 -9.13 -10.39 7.65
C GLU A 47 -9.11 -11.87 7.25
N TRP A 48 -8.47 -12.68 8.10
CA TRP A 48 -8.39 -14.13 7.97
C TRP A 48 -9.36 -14.80 8.94
N ASN A 49 -10.26 -15.63 8.42
CA ASN A 49 -11.21 -16.39 9.24
C ASN A 49 -10.55 -17.63 9.86
N ASP A 50 -11.06 -18.08 11.00
CA ASP A 50 -10.53 -19.25 11.72
C ASP A 50 -10.45 -20.52 10.85
N GLU A 51 -11.40 -20.72 9.94
CA GLU A 51 -11.40 -21.85 9.01
C GLU A 51 -10.21 -21.80 8.05
N GLN A 52 -9.88 -20.62 7.52
CA GLN A 52 -8.76 -20.43 6.60
C GLN A 52 -7.43 -20.63 7.31
N LEU A 53 -7.31 -20.09 8.54
CA LEU A 53 -6.13 -20.28 9.38
C LEU A 53 -5.92 -21.78 9.67
N ARG A 54 -6.99 -22.52 9.97
CA ARG A 54 -6.94 -23.97 10.15
C ARG A 54 -6.51 -24.72 8.88
N ILE A 55 -6.93 -24.29 7.71
CA ILE A 55 -6.52 -24.90 6.43
C ILE A 55 -5.04 -24.65 6.17
N LEU A 56 -4.57 -23.41 6.33
CA LEU A 56 -3.19 -23.01 6.07
C LEU A 56 -2.19 -23.57 7.09
N ASN A 57 -2.65 -23.82 8.31
CA ASN A 57 -1.89 -24.34 9.44
C ASN A 57 -2.50 -25.63 10.00
N ALA A 58 -2.90 -26.55 9.11
CA ALA A 58 -3.54 -27.81 9.47
C ALA A 58 -2.67 -28.72 10.36
N ASP A 59 -1.36 -28.61 10.21
CA ASP A 59 -0.34 -29.29 11.03
C ASP A 59 -0.12 -28.61 12.39
N LYS A 60 -0.77 -27.48 12.67
CA LYS A 60 -0.63 -26.68 13.91
C LYS A 60 0.82 -26.39 14.28
N THR A 61 1.65 -26.15 13.26
CA THR A 61 3.09 -25.89 13.47
C THR A 61 3.33 -24.52 14.10
N PHE A 62 2.42 -23.58 13.88
CA PHE A 62 2.48 -22.22 14.41
C PHE A 62 1.29 -21.95 15.31
N ASP A 63 1.47 -21.07 16.29
CA ASP A 63 0.36 -20.45 16.98
C ASP A 63 -0.38 -19.45 16.07
N ASP A 64 -1.60 -19.08 16.43
CA ASP A 64 -2.46 -18.24 15.61
C ASP A 64 -1.91 -16.81 15.46
N GLU A 65 -1.15 -16.30 16.43
CA GLU A 65 -0.57 -14.95 16.40
C GLU A 65 0.60 -14.89 15.40
N SER A 66 1.56 -15.82 15.52
CA SER A 66 2.67 -15.97 14.57
C SER A 66 2.18 -16.23 13.14
N LEU A 67 1.13 -17.06 12.99
CA LEU A 67 0.53 -17.34 11.68
C LEU A 67 -0.04 -16.06 11.05
N LYS A 68 -0.81 -15.28 11.81
CA LYS A 68 -1.39 -14.01 11.34
C LYS A 68 -0.29 -13.00 11.01
N GLY A 69 0.76 -12.90 11.80
CA GLY A 69 1.93 -12.05 11.55
C GLY A 69 2.60 -12.38 10.20
N MET A 70 2.92 -13.65 9.98
CA MET A 70 3.53 -14.11 8.73
C MET A 70 2.64 -13.87 7.50
N LEU A 71 1.34 -14.16 7.60
CA LEU A 71 0.38 -13.90 6.51
C LEU A 71 0.21 -12.41 6.24
N ALA A 72 0.19 -11.58 7.28
CA ALA A 72 0.16 -10.13 7.14
C ALA A 72 1.43 -9.60 6.46
N ALA A 73 2.60 -10.14 6.80
CA ALA A 73 3.86 -9.77 6.17
C ALA A 73 3.87 -10.12 4.66
N LEU A 74 3.46 -11.34 4.29
CA LEU A 74 3.35 -11.74 2.89
C LEU A 74 2.36 -10.87 2.11
N THR A 75 1.19 -10.62 2.69
CA THR A 75 0.15 -9.78 2.10
C THR A 75 0.66 -8.36 1.89
N PHE A 76 1.32 -7.79 2.89
CA PHE A 76 1.94 -6.46 2.82
C PHE A 76 2.99 -6.38 1.72
N ILE A 77 3.88 -7.36 1.61
CA ILE A 77 4.93 -7.39 0.59
C ILE A 77 4.32 -7.42 -0.81
N LEU A 78 3.35 -8.30 -1.06
CA LEU A 78 2.69 -8.44 -2.35
C LEU A 78 1.91 -7.16 -2.72
N GLU A 79 1.19 -6.59 -1.76
CA GLU A 79 0.42 -5.36 -1.95
C GLU A 79 1.34 -4.18 -2.25
N LYS A 80 2.40 -3.98 -1.45
CA LYS A 80 3.35 -2.87 -1.63
C LYS A 80 4.17 -3.03 -2.90
N ALA A 81 4.63 -4.24 -3.22
CA ALA A 81 5.35 -4.52 -4.46
C ALA A 81 4.50 -4.14 -5.68
N THR A 82 3.21 -4.50 -5.66
CA THR A 82 2.27 -4.13 -6.72
C THR A 82 2.08 -2.62 -6.79
N LYS A 83 1.81 -1.96 -5.65
CA LYS A 83 1.55 -0.51 -5.58
C LYS A 83 2.77 0.35 -5.96
N SER A 84 3.97 -0.16 -5.74
CA SER A 84 5.23 0.49 -6.12
C SER A 84 5.67 0.16 -7.54
N ALA A 85 4.90 -0.64 -8.29
CA ALA A 85 5.29 -1.15 -9.61
C ALA A 85 6.66 -1.85 -9.61
N CYS A 86 7.01 -2.50 -8.49
CA CYS A 86 8.27 -3.23 -8.34
C CYS A 86 8.31 -4.41 -9.30
N SER A 87 9.41 -4.55 -10.03
CA SER A 87 9.59 -5.65 -10.98
C SER A 87 9.72 -6.98 -10.22
N ALA A 88 9.27 -8.08 -10.83
CA ALA A 88 9.41 -9.40 -10.21
C ALA A 88 10.89 -9.77 -9.93
N ARG A 89 11.82 -9.24 -10.74
CA ARG A 89 13.24 -9.46 -10.57
C ARG A 89 13.80 -8.69 -9.37
N ASP A 90 13.42 -7.42 -9.22
CA ASP A 90 13.84 -6.62 -8.07
C ASP A 90 13.26 -7.20 -6.78
N LEU A 91 11.98 -7.58 -6.80
CA LEU A 91 11.35 -8.25 -5.67
C LEU A 91 12.10 -9.52 -5.27
N GLU A 92 12.58 -10.32 -6.23
CA GLU A 92 13.38 -11.51 -5.94
C GLU A 92 14.64 -11.17 -5.15
N LEU A 93 15.40 -10.19 -5.64
CA LEU A 93 16.69 -9.79 -5.08
C LEU A 93 16.53 -9.11 -3.74
N GLU A 94 15.50 -8.28 -3.58
CA GLU A 94 15.21 -7.58 -2.35
C GLU A 94 14.77 -8.57 -1.26
N MET A 95 13.91 -9.52 -1.59
CA MET A 95 13.49 -10.56 -0.64
C MET A 95 14.66 -11.45 -0.20
N GLN A 96 15.60 -11.75 -1.09
CA GLN A 96 16.84 -12.46 -0.72
C GLN A 96 17.69 -11.62 0.25
N GLN A 97 17.81 -10.31 0.02
CA GLN A 97 18.52 -9.39 0.92
C GLN A 97 17.86 -9.29 2.31
N LEU A 98 16.54 -9.40 2.37
CA LEU A 98 15.80 -9.43 3.65
C LEU A 98 15.92 -10.76 4.40
N GLY A 99 16.54 -11.79 3.80
CA GLY A 99 16.81 -13.07 4.45
C GLY A 99 15.90 -14.22 4.03
N LEU A 100 15.06 -14.07 3.00
CA LEU A 100 14.36 -15.24 2.44
C LEU A 100 15.32 -16.15 1.67
N PRO A 101 15.17 -17.48 1.81
CA PRO A 101 15.92 -18.42 0.98
C PRO A 101 15.58 -18.23 -0.51
N ALA A 102 16.57 -18.45 -1.37
CA ALA A 102 16.43 -18.22 -2.81
C ALA A 102 15.23 -18.98 -3.44
N GLU A 103 14.93 -20.19 -2.96
CA GLU A 103 13.80 -20.98 -3.46
C GLU A 103 12.45 -20.36 -3.08
N HIS A 104 12.31 -19.78 -1.88
CA HIS A 104 11.12 -19.04 -1.47
C HIS A 104 10.94 -17.79 -2.32
N CYS A 105 12.02 -17.04 -2.55
CA CYS A 105 11.99 -15.86 -3.42
C CYS A 105 11.53 -16.20 -4.83
N LYS A 106 12.02 -17.30 -5.42
CA LYS A 106 11.57 -17.77 -6.74
C LYS A 106 10.09 -18.12 -6.77
N GLN A 107 9.56 -18.78 -5.73
CA GLN A 107 8.12 -19.09 -5.67
C GLN A 107 7.26 -17.84 -5.49
N LEU A 108 7.66 -16.94 -4.59
CA LEU A 108 6.97 -15.66 -4.34
C LEU A 108 6.89 -14.84 -5.64
N THR A 109 8.02 -14.66 -6.31
CA THR A 109 8.11 -13.83 -7.52
C THR A 109 7.40 -14.46 -8.72
N LYS A 110 7.42 -15.79 -8.83
CA LYS A 110 6.62 -16.50 -9.82
C LYS A 110 5.12 -16.26 -9.62
N ILE A 111 4.62 -16.40 -8.38
CA ILE A 111 3.21 -16.17 -8.06
C ILE A 111 2.84 -14.69 -8.29
N TYR A 112 3.70 -13.77 -7.82
CA TYR A 112 3.53 -12.34 -8.03
C TYR A 112 3.45 -11.98 -9.52
N ALA A 113 4.39 -12.46 -10.34
CA ALA A 113 4.42 -12.18 -11.78
C ALA A 113 3.19 -12.74 -12.52
N MET A 114 2.71 -13.92 -12.12
CA MET A 114 1.52 -14.55 -12.72
C MET A 114 0.23 -13.77 -12.45
N ASN A 115 0.13 -13.09 -11.29
CA ASN A 115 -1.09 -12.40 -10.86
C ASN A 115 -0.95 -10.87 -10.90
N LEU A 116 0.16 -10.35 -11.45
CA LEU A 116 0.50 -8.93 -11.37
C LEU A 116 -0.58 -8.02 -11.97
N GLU A 117 -1.08 -8.36 -13.17
CA GLU A 117 -2.08 -7.54 -13.86
C GLU A 117 -3.42 -7.55 -13.14
N GLU A 118 -3.83 -8.69 -12.58
CA GLU A 118 -5.05 -8.78 -11.78
C GLU A 118 -4.93 -8.01 -10.46
N LEU A 119 -3.80 -8.16 -9.75
CA LEU A 119 -3.51 -7.39 -8.55
C LEU A 119 -3.52 -5.88 -8.82
N LYS A 120 -2.89 -5.43 -9.90
CA LYS A 120 -2.90 -4.02 -10.32
C LYS A 120 -4.34 -3.54 -10.52
N SER A 121 -5.13 -4.27 -11.30
CA SER A 121 -6.53 -3.93 -11.56
C SER A 121 -7.34 -3.80 -10.26
N VAL A 122 -7.25 -4.80 -9.38
CA VAL A 122 -7.99 -4.80 -8.11
C VAL A 122 -7.51 -3.68 -7.19
N LEU A 123 -6.20 -3.51 -6.99
CA LEU A 123 -5.65 -2.51 -6.07
C LEU A 123 -5.86 -1.07 -6.57
N LEU A 124 -5.89 -0.86 -7.89
CA LEU A 124 -6.27 0.43 -8.49
C LEU A 124 -7.77 0.71 -8.27
N SER A 125 -8.63 -0.30 -8.39
CA SER A 125 -10.06 -0.15 -8.16
C SER A 125 -10.41 0.07 -6.68
N ASN A 126 -9.65 -0.56 -5.78
CA ASN A 126 -9.81 -0.46 -4.33
C ASN A 126 -9.15 0.77 -3.73
N PHE A 127 -8.45 1.60 -4.52
CA PHE A 127 -7.91 2.85 -3.99
C PHE A 127 -9.09 3.65 -3.45
N PRO A 128 -9.21 3.85 -2.13
CA PRO A 128 -10.29 4.66 -1.61
C PRO A 128 -10.03 6.05 -2.16
N ARG A 129 -10.83 6.46 -3.16
CA ARG A 129 -10.90 7.85 -3.54
C ARG A 129 -11.38 8.53 -2.28
N ALA A 130 -10.47 9.20 -1.58
CA ALA A 130 -10.87 10.08 -0.49
C ALA A 130 -12.05 10.90 -1.01
N SER A 131 -13.08 11.05 -0.18
CA SER A 131 -14.25 11.84 -0.49
C SER A 131 -13.81 13.10 -1.23
N SER A 132 -14.27 13.28 -2.47
CA SER A 132 -13.84 14.42 -3.28
C SER A 132 -14.12 15.68 -2.47
N LEU A 133 -13.07 16.42 -2.12
CA LEU A 133 -13.16 17.68 -1.40
C LEU A 133 -13.22 18.79 -2.43
N ALA A 134 -14.35 19.50 -2.48
CA ALA A 134 -14.49 20.71 -3.25
C ALA A 134 -14.42 21.91 -2.31
N ILE A 135 -13.58 22.89 -2.63
CA ILE A 135 -13.57 24.17 -1.91
C ILE A 135 -14.90 24.88 -2.23
N SER A 136 -15.73 25.07 -1.20
CA SER A 136 -17.03 25.74 -1.31
C SER A 136 -16.91 27.25 -1.12
N SER A 137 -16.07 27.69 -0.18
CA SER A 137 -15.70 29.11 -0.04
C SER A 137 -14.32 29.25 0.60
N VAL A 138 -13.70 30.41 0.38
CA VAL A 138 -12.50 30.84 1.09
C VAL A 138 -12.77 32.23 1.64
N ASP A 139 -12.84 32.34 2.96
CA ASP A 139 -13.09 33.59 3.66
C ASP A 139 -11.78 34.06 4.30
N ALA A 140 -11.41 35.33 4.11
CA ALA A 140 -10.21 35.90 4.73
C ALA A 140 -10.62 36.84 5.88
N LYS A 141 -10.00 36.67 7.05
CA LYS A 141 -10.13 37.57 8.20
C LYS A 141 -8.76 38.11 8.58
N GLU A 142 -8.71 39.39 8.89
CA GLU A 142 -7.54 40.00 9.53
C GLU A 142 -7.66 39.78 11.05
N GLU A 143 -6.68 39.07 11.63
CA GLU A 143 -6.60 38.86 13.06
C GLU A 143 -5.28 39.45 13.57
N GLY A 144 -5.37 40.58 14.27
CA GLY A 144 -4.22 41.27 14.85
C GLY A 144 -3.20 41.74 13.80
N THR A 145 -2.13 40.96 13.61
CA THR A 145 -1.00 41.26 12.72
C THR A 145 -0.90 40.33 11.50
N GLY A 146 -1.90 39.47 11.27
CA GLY A 146 -1.85 38.48 10.19
C GLY A 146 -3.18 38.25 9.49
N LYS A 147 -3.10 37.73 8.25
CA LYS A 147 -4.24 37.22 7.49
C LYS A 147 -4.49 35.76 7.85
N VAL A 148 -5.74 35.44 8.13
CA VAL A 148 -6.23 34.10 8.39
C VAL A 148 -7.27 33.75 7.33
N TYR A 149 -7.09 32.62 6.66
CA TYR A 149 -7.98 32.10 5.64
C TYR A 149 -8.79 30.95 6.22
N ILE A 150 -10.11 31.03 6.12
CA ILE A 150 -11.05 29.97 6.45
C ILE A 150 -11.45 29.31 5.15
N MET A 151 -10.99 28.08 4.92
CA MET A 151 -11.39 27.27 3.78
C MET A 151 -12.54 26.37 4.18
N ASN A 152 -13.72 26.64 3.61
CA ASN A 152 -14.86 25.75 3.75
C ASN A 152 -14.85 24.77 2.58
N MET A 153 -14.74 23.49 2.88
CA MET A 153 -14.70 22.42 1.90
C MET A 153 -15.91 21.52 2.10
N ARG A 154 -16.47 21.03 1.00
CA ARG A 154 -17.58 20.08 1.01
C ARG A 154 -17.10 18.76 0.45
N THR A 155 -17.37 17.68 1.17
CA THR A 155 -17.14 16.32 0.69
C THR A 155 -18.27 15.89 -0.25
N ASN A 156 -18.02 14.92 -1.11
CA ASN A 156 -19.08 14.24 -1.89
C ASN A 156 -20.16 13.59 -1.01
N ASN A 157 -19.85 13.30 0.26
CA ASN A 157 -20.80 12.80 1.25
C ASN A 157 -21.64 13.93 1.88
N HIS A 158 -21.54 15.16 1.37
CA HIS A 158 -22.22 16.36 1.90
C HIS A 158 -21.79 16.76 3.33
N GLU A 159 -20.60 16.35 3.77
CA GLU A 159 -20.02 16.84 5.01
C GLU A 159 -19.26 18.14 4.73
N ASP A 160 -19.55 19.18 5.50
CA ASP A 160 -18.84 20.45 5.43
C ASP A 160 -17.67 20.44 6.44
N VAL A 161 -16.46 20.67 5.94
CA VAL A 161 -15.20 20.72 6.70
C VAL A 161 -14.61 22.12 6.56
N SER A 162 -14.47 22.81 7.68
CA SER A 162 -13.84 24.14 7.72
C SER A 162 -12.41 24.03 8.27
N VAL A 163 -11.43 24.51 7.53
CA VAL A 163 -10.02 24.57 7.95
C VAL A 163 -9.56 26.01 8.02
N MET A 164 -8.96 26.39 9.13
CA MET A 164 -8.39 27.72 9.33
C MET A 164 -6.87 27.68 9.13
N LEU A 165 -6.36 28.48 8.21
CA LEU A 165 -4.95 28.57 7.86
C LEU A 165 -4.45 30.00 8.04
N SER A 166 -3.30 30.18 8.68
CA SER A 166 -2.58 31.45 8.61
C SER A 166 -1.96 31.62 7.22
N ASP A 167 -1.64 32.85 6.84
CA ASP A 167 -0.95 33.15 5.58
C ASP A 167 0.30 32.29 5.34
N ALA A 168 1.13 32.11 6.38
CA ALA A 168 2.31 31.24 6.31
C ALA A 168 1.96 29.77 6.01
N LYS A 169 0.92 29.22 6.66
CA LYS A 169 0.49 27.83 6.44
C LYS A 169 -0.14 27.65 5.06
N LEU A 170 -0.89 28.64 4.58
CA LEU A 170 -1.47 28.61 3.24
C LEU A 170 -0.38 28.58 2.17
N ASN A 171 0.61 29.48 2.26
CA ASN A 171 1.72 29.52 1.32
C ASN A 171 2.52 28.21 1.33
N TYR A 172 2.74 27.63 2.51
CA TYR A 172 3.37 26.31 2.65
C TYR A 172 2.54 25.20 1.98
N LEU A 173 1.23 25.14 2.24
CA LEU A 173 0.35 24.15 1.62
C LEU A 173 0.32 24.25 0.09
N VAL A 174 0.23 25.47 -0.46
CA VAL A 174 0.26 25.70 -1.92
C VAL A 174 1.58 25.23 -2.51
N HIS A 175 2.70 25.50 -1.83
CA HIS A 175 4.02 25.06 -2.26
C HIS A 175 4.13 23.52 -2.31
N GLU A 176 3.75 22.84 -1.22
CA GLU A 176 3.78 21.38 -1.14
C GLU A 176 2.83 20.70 -2.15
N LEU A 177 1.62 21.24 -2.32
CA LEU A 177 0.67 20.73 -3.32
C LEU A 177 1.16 20.95 -4.75
N SER A 178 1.84 22.06 -5.02
CA SER A 178 2.45 22.31 -6.33
C SER A 178 3.56 21.30 -6.63
N GLN A 179 4.46 21.06 -5.66
CA GLN A 179 5.49 20.03 -5.82
C GLN A 179 4.90 18.63 -6.00
N ALA A 180 3.87 18.29 -5.22
CA ALA A 180 3.18 17.01 -5.38
C ALA A 180 2.53 16.89 -6.78
N MET A 181 1.90 17.96 -7.27
CA MET A 181 1.31 18.00 -8.60
C MET A 181 2.37 17.82 -9.69
N ASP A 182 3.55 18.46 -9.57
CA ASP A 182 4.66 18.30 -10.52
C ASP A 182 5.16 16.84 -10.56
N VAL A 183 5.21 16.16 -9.42
CA VAL A 183 5.59 14.73 -9.34
C VAL A 183 4.52 13.82 -9.92
N ILE A 184 3.23 14.18 -9.77
CA ILE A 184 2.09 13.36 -10.21
C ILE A 184 1.73 13.61 -11.68
N GLU A 185 2.04 14.78 -12.24
CA GLU A 185 1.72 15.17 -13.61
C GLU A 185 2.08 14.11 -14.69
N PRO A 186 3.25 13.45 -14.64
CA PRO A 186 3.62 12.40 -15.60
C PRO A 186 2.65 11.22 -15.58
N PHE A 187 2.05 10.91 -14.43
CA PHE A 187 1.15 9.79 -14.24
C PHE A 187 -0.29 10.12 -14.65
N ILE A 188 -0.72 11.38 -14.54
CA ILE A 188 -2.07 11.81 -14.96
C ILE A 188 -2.19 11.77 -16.49
N ARG A 189 -1.17 12.21 -17.23
CA ARG A 189 -1.21 12.24 -18.71
C ARG A 189 -1.35 10.85 -19.32
N ASN A 190 -0.86 9.80 -18.66
CA ASN A 190 -1.03 8.42 -19.12
C ASN A 190 -2.48 7.90 -18.96
N ILE A 191 -3.23 8.36 -17.96
CA ILE A 191 -4.63 7.93 -17.75
C ILE A 191 -5.57 8.49 -18.83
N THR A 192 -5.25 9.67 -19.39
CA THR A 192 -6.06 10.24 -20.48
C THR A 192 -5.83 9.56 -21.84
N SER A 193 -4.71 8.85 -22.04
CA SER A 193 -4.41 8.25 -23.35
C SER A 193 -5.04 6.87 -23.58
N GLU A 194 -5.51 6.17 -22.53
CA GLU A 194 -6.18 4.86 -22.65
C GLU A 194 -7.72 4.95 -22.75
N ARG A 195 -8.28 6.15 -22.97
CA ARG A 195 -9.74 6.35 -23.14
C ARG A 195 -10.22 6.58 -24.58
N HIS A 196 -9.48 6.11 -25.57
CA HIS A 196 -9.92 6.08 -26.98
C HIS A 196 -9.84 4.67 -27.54
#